data_AF-A0A8T4JFI0-F1
#
_entry.id   AF-A0A8T4JFI0-F1
#
_cell.length_a   1.000
_cell.length_b   1.000
_cell.length_c   1.000
_cell.angle_alpha   90.00
_cell.angle_beta   90.00
_cell.angle_gamma   90.00
#
_symmetry.space_group_name_H-M   'P 1'
#
loop_
_entity.id
_entity.type
_entity.pdbx_description
1 polymer ?
#
loop_
_entity_poly.entity_id
_entity_poly.type
_entity_poly.pdbx_seq_one_letter_code
_entity_poly.pdbx_strand_id
1 'polypeptide(L)'
;MDDYAEIDLSEQIDNPWSKDTALAIAKGNINYSIKIIAKDKGDLKNIFYKTGKSRINRRNNRKGVVIIYSFLLYYLLRISNGLSNRVKICNDVRPTRSVNHYLTIICNFHKVSPIQREIKLDFKKRKKKKSKAHDVAKAVAHGRISANITLSKNHIEKLKHIIKINLNL
;
A
#
# COMPACT_ATOMS: atom_id res chain seq x y z
N MET A 1 21.41 17.80 3.24
CA MET A 1 20.03 17.49 2.82
C MET A 1 19.52 16.37 3.69
N ASP A 2 18.32 16.49 4.27
CA ASP A 2 17.71 15.38 5.00
C ASP A 2 17.59 14.17 4.07
N ASP A 3 18.17 13.03 4.44
CA ASP A 3 17.98 11.76 3.74
C ASP A 3 16.54 11.28 3.97
N TYR A 4 15.62 11.70 3.11
CA TYR A 4 14.28 11.12 3.09
C TYR A 4 13.81 10.79 1.67
N ALA A 5 13.15 9.66 1.55
CA ALA A 5 12.32 9.33 0.40
C ALA A 5 10.85 9.69 0.66
N GLU A 6 10.07 9.90 -0.39
CA GLU A 6 8.63 10.17 -0.30
C GLU A 6 7.82 9.02 -0.86
N ILE A 7 6.75 8.61 -0.18
CA ILE A 7 5.80 7.59 -0.65
C ILE A 7 4.42 8.20 -0.86
N ASP A 8 3.78 7.83 -1.97
CA ASP A 8 2.44 8.28 -2.34
C ASP A 8 1.64 7.23 -3.12
N LEU A 9 0.30 7.34 -3.08
CA LEU A 9 -0.64 6.46 -3.78
C LEU A 9 -1.26 7.18 -4.99
N SER A 10 -1.60 6.44 -6.04
CA SER A 10 -2.14 6.96 -7.30
C SER A 10 -3.51 7.64 -7.19
N GLU A 11 -4.39 7.11 -6.35
CA GLU A 11 -5.71 7.67 -6.05
C GLU A 11 -5.98 7.53 -4.52
N GLN A 12 -6.64 8.54 -3.92
CA GLN A 12 -6.83 8.66 -2.47
C GLN A 12 -7.84 7.64 -1.89
N ILE A 13 -8.09 7.71 -0.58
CA ILE A 13 -8.87 6.78 0.29
C ILE A 13 -10.14 6.15 -0.33
N ASP A 14 -10.82 6.83 -1.25
CA ASP A 14 -12.01 6.25 -1.89
C ASP A 14 -11.67 5.08 -2.83
N ASN A 15 -10.38 4.90 -3.13
CA ASN A 15 -9.72 3.85 -3.92
C ASN A 15 -10.72 2.80 -4.47
N PRO A 16 -11.39 3.12 -5.60
CA PRO A 16 -12.48 2.31 -6.07
C PRO A 16 -11.96 0.92 -6.43
N TRP A 17 -12.66 -0.12 -5.97
CA TRP A 17 -12.30 -1.51 -6.25
C TRP A 17 -12.17 -1.82 -7.76
N SER A 18 -12.84 -1.02 -8.59
CA SER A 18 -12.86 -1.13 -10.05
C SER A 18 -11.67 -0.52 -10.78
N LYS A 19 -10.72 0.13 -10.09
CA LYS A 19 -9.54 0.73 -10.71
C LYS A 19 -8.25 0.10 -10.21
N ASP A 20 -7.20 0.17 -11.03
CA ASP A 20 -5.84 -0.13 -10.61
C ASP A 20 -5.42 0.77 -9.44
N THR A 21 -4.51 0.27 -8.61
CA THR A 21 -3.89 1.06 -7.55
C THR A 21 -2.40 0.90 -7.65
N ALA A 22 -1.68 2.02 -7.65
CA ALA A 22 -0.24 2.02 -7.59
C ALA A 22 0.25 2.81 -6.37
N LEU A 23 1.34 2.32 -5.78
CA LEU A 23 2.11 2.99 -4.74
C LEU A 23 3.50 3.25 -5.32
N ALA A 24 4.05 4.43 -5.12
CA ALA A 24 5.40 4.76 -5.55
C ALA A 24 6.22 5.40 -4.42
N ILE A 25 7.53 5.21 -4.50
CA ILE A 25 8.54 5.84 -3.65
C ILE A 25 9.50 6.62 -4.54
N ALA A 26 9.90 7.82 -4.13
CA ALA A 26 10.85 8.65 -4.86
C ALA A 26 11.85 9.35 -3.95
N LYS A 27 13.12 9.43 -4.39
CA LYS A 27 14.20 10.24 -3.79
C LYS A 27 15.05 10.82 -4.92
N GLY A 28 15.02 12.14 -5.09
CA GLY A 28 15.67 12.80 -6.23
C GLY A 28 15.13 12.26 -7.57
N ASN A 29 16.00 11.66 -8.38
CA ASN A 29 15.65 11.05 -9.67
C ASN A 29 15.31 9.57 -9.60
N ILE A 30 15.63 8.90 -8.50
CA ILE A 30 15.36 7.48 -8.31
C ILE A 30 13.92 7.31 -7.85
N ASN A 31 13.21 6.37 -8.47
CA ASN A 31 11.86 6.02 -8.09
C ASN A 31 11.59 4.52 -8.29
N TYR A 32 10.72 3.98 -7.44
CA TYR A 32 10.18 2.63 -7.57
C TYR A 32 8.67 2.67 -7.40
N SER A 33 7.99 1.69 -7.98
CA SER A 33 6.55 1.60 -7.96
C SER A 33 6.06 0.16 -7.92
N ILE A 34 4.92 -0.03 -7.26
CA ILE A 34 4.22 -1.30 -7.20
C ILE A 34 2.75 -1.09 -7.52
N LYS A 35 2.15 -2.03 -8.26
CA LYS A 35 0.77 -1.95 -8.74
C LYS A 35 -0.01 -3.21 -8.38
N ILE A 36 -1.28 -3.03 -8.01
CA ILE A 36 -2.31 -4.06 -8.03
C ILE A 36 -3.38 -3.67 -9.05
N ILE A 37 -3.79 -4.61 -9.89
CA ILE A 37 -4.77 -4.35 -10.95
C ILE A 37 -6.21 -4.43 -10.43
N ALA A 38 -7.12 -3.75 -11.12
CA ALA A 38 -8.54 -3.69 -10.78
C ALA A 38 -9.19 -5.08 -10.63
N LYS A 39 -8.85 -6.01 -11.53
CA LYS A 39 -9.38 -7.38 -11.52
C LYS A 39 -9.08 -8.09 -10.20
N ASP A 40 -7.82 -8.09 -9.78
CA ASP A 40 -7.41 -8.74 -8.53
C ASP A 40 -8.01 -8.06 -7.30
N LYS A 41 -8.16 -6.72 -7.34
CA LYS A 41 -8.91 -5.99 -6.31
C LYS A 41 -10.36 -6.46 -6.24
N GLY A 42 -11.02 -6.69 -7.37
CA GLY A 42 -12.36 -7.26 -7.44
C GLY A 42 -12.45 -8.63 -6.74
N ASP A 43 -11.45 -9.49 -6.92
CA ASP A 43 -11.41 -10.79 -6.25
C ASP A 43 -11.24 -10.66 -4.73
N LEU A 44 -10.36 -9.75 -4.28
CA LEU A 44 -10.17 -9.45 -2.87
C LEU A 44 -11.43 -8.85 -2.24
N LYS A 45 -12.14 -7.99 -2.98
CA LYS A 45 -13.43 -7.40 -2.58
C LYS A 45 -14.40 -8.50 -2.16
N ASN A 46 -14.54 -9.54 -2.98
CA ASN A 46 -15.46 -10.65 -2.69
C ASN A 46 -15.11 -11.39 -1.40
N ILE A 47 -13.83 -11.60 -1.13
CA ILE A 47 -13.35 -12.26 0.10
C ILE A 47 -13.54 -11.37 1.33
N PHE A 48 -13.39 -10.05 1.18
CA PHE A 48 -13.64 -9.09 2.26
C PHE A 48 -15.12 -9.00 2.66
N TYR A 49 -16.06 -9.20 1.73
CA TYR A 49 -17.49 -8.90 1.98
C TYR A 49 -18.41 -10.12 2.01
N LYS A 50 -18.09 -11.27 1.40
CA LYS A 50 -18.98 -12.46 1.46
C LYS A 50 -18.98 -13.17 2.81
N THR A 51 -18.01 -12.86 3.66
CA THR A 51 -17.71 -13.58 4.90
C THR A 51 -18.14 -12.84 6.16
N GLY A 52 -18.54 -11.57 6.05
CA GLY A 52 -19.30 -10.88 7.09
C GLY A 52 -20.71 -10.62 6.56
N LYS A 53 -21.76 -11.02 7.29
CA LYS A 53 -23.19 -10.74 6.98
C LYS A 53 -23.54 -9.23 7.01
N SER A 54 -22.64 -8.33 6.61
CA SER A 54 -22.74 -6.88 6.73
C SER A 54 -22.69 -6.22 5.35
N ARG A 55 -23.64 -5.30 5.09
CA ARG A 55 -23.59 -4.38 3.95
C ARG A 55 -22.24 -3.65 3.89
N ILE A 56 -21.78 -3.31 2.67
CA ILE A 56 -20.61 -2.46 2.47
C ILE A 56 -20.86 -1.13 3.20
N ASN A 57 -20.23 -0.97 4.36
CA ASN A 57 -20.17 0.31 5.05
C ASN A 57 -18.79 0.92 4.86
N ARG A 58 -18.72 2.25 5.00
CA ARG A 58 -17.50 3.04 4.80
C ARG A 58 -16.32 2.56 5.66
N ARG A 59 -16.61 1.99 6.84
CA ARG A 59 -15.60 1.50 7.80
C ARG A 59 -14.92 0.21 7.32
N ASN A 60 -15.69 -0.76 6.82
CA ASN A 60 -15.16 -2.03 6.31
C ASN A 60 -14.36 -1.82 5.02
N ASN A 61 -14.82 -0.91 4.15
CA ASN A 61 -14.07 -0.53 2.95
C ASN A 61 -12.69 0.03 3.31
N ARG A 62 -12.64 0.95 4.27
CA ARG A 62 -11.38 1.53 4.74
C ARG A 62 -10.45 0.48 5.33
N LYS A 63 -10.96 -0.51 6.08
CA LYS A 63 -10.15 -1.62 6.62
C LYS A 63 -9.47 -2.39 5.48
N GLY A 64 -10.21 -2.77 4.45
CA GLY A 64 -9.66 -3.52 3.32
C GLY A 64 -8.64 -2.73 2.51
N VAL A 65 -8.92 -1.45 2.23
CA VAL A 65 -7.98 -0.56 1.54
C VAL A 65 -6.68 -0.40 2.34
N VAL A 66 -6.74 -0.28 3.67
CA VAL A 66 -5.53 -0.16 4.50
C VAL A 66 -4.69 -1.45 4.49
N ILE A 67 -5.31 -2.63 4.45
CA ILE A 67 -4.58 -3.91 4.34
C ILE A 67 -3.85 -3.97 3.00
N ILE A 68 -4.54 -3.67 1.89
CA ILE A 68 -3.95 -3.63 0.54
C ILE A 68 -2.79 -2.62 0.50
N TYR A 69 -3.02 -1.41 1.02
CA TYR A 69 -1.99 -0.38 1.11
C TYR A 69 -0.75 -0.86 1.87
N SER A 70 -0.94 -1.50 3.03
CA SER A 70 0.16 -2.00 3.86
C SER A 70 0.93 -3.12 3.15
N PHE A 71 0.23 -3.96 2.37
CA PHE A 71 0.85 -5.01 1.56
C PHE A 71 1.69 -4.43 0.42
N LEU A 72 1.17 -3.44 -0.32
CA LEU A 72 1.94 -2.71 -1.33
C LEU A 72 3.16 -2.02 -0.72
N LEU A 73 2.97 -1.37 0.42
CA LEU A 73 4.03 -0.67 1.14
C LEU A 73 5.15 -1.63 1.57
N TYR A 74 4.82 -2.80 2.11
CA TYR A 74 5.80 -3.83 2.47
C TYR A 74 6.69 -4.19 1.27
N TYR A 75 6.10 -4.56 0.12
CA TYR A 75 6.86 -4.93 -1.06
C TYR A 75 7.65 -3.77 -1.65
N LEU A 76 7.08 -2.56 -1.65
CA LEU A 76 7.77 -1.36 -2.13
C LEU A 76 9.01 -1.05 -1.30
N LEU A 77 8.93 -1.15 0.02
CA LEU A 77 10.07 -0.94 0.92
C LEU A 77 11.14 -2.03 0.74
N ARG A 78 10.75 -3.28 0.45
CA ARG A 78 11.70 -4.36 0.15
C ARG A 78 12.50 -4.12 -1.13
N ILE A 79 11.86 -3.63 -2.20
CA ILE A 79 12.57 -3.36 -3.46
C ILE A 79 13.34 -2.03 -3.46
N SER A 80 12.99 -1.11 -2.58
CA SER A 80 13.68 0.16 -2.39
C SER A 80 14.65 0.14 -1.20
N ASN A 81 15.05 -1.06 -0.76
CA ASN A 81 16.00 -1.21 0.34
C ASN A 81 17.30 -0.44 0.04
N GLY A 82 17.82 0.27 1.04
CA GLY A 82 18.98 1.15 0.89
C GLY A 82 18.71 2.50 0.23
N LEU A 83 17.49 2.78 -0.29
CA LEU A 83 17.16 4.08 -0.87
C LEU A 83 17.18 5.20 0.17
N SER A 84 16.59 4.94 1.34
CA SER A 84 16.57 5.83 2.50
C SER A 84 16.13 5.07 3.75
N ASN A 85 16.71 5.40 4.91
CA ASN A 85 16.27 4.87 6.20
C ASN A 85 15.08 5.68 6.79
N ARG A 86 14.63 6.73 6.10
CA ARG A 86 13.52 7.59 6.53
C ARG A 86 12.58 7.88 5.37
N VAL A 87 11.31 7.53 5.55
CA VAL A 87 10.32 7.63 4.49
C VAL A 87 9.16 8.50 4.93
N LYS A 88 8.89 9.56 4.16
CA LYS A 88 7.73 10.44 4.37
C LYS A 88 6.53 9.92 3.59
N ILE A 89 5.54 9.40 4.30
CA ILE A 89 4.30 8.89 3.73
C ILE A 89 3.26 10.02 3.64
N CYS A 90 2.62 10.20 2.50
CA CYS A 90 1.48 11.11 2.40
C CYS A 90 0.31 10.64 3.30
N ASN A 91 -0.16 11.51 4.19
CA ASN A 91 -1.09 11.16 5.27
C ASN A 91 -2.56 11.29 4.87
N ASP A 92 -2.86 10.98 3.62
CA ASP A 92 -4.24 10.87 3.18
C ASP A 92 -4.94 9.74 3.94
N VAL A 93 -4.18 8.78 4.48
CA VAL A 93 -4.61 7.73 5.40
C VAL A 93 -4.40 8.13 6.87
N ARG A 94 -5.41 8.74 7.52
CA ARG A 94 -5.62 8.40 8.94
C ARG A 94 -5.99 6.90 8.93
N PRO A 95 -5.20 5.93 9.44
CA PRO A 95 -4.34 6.03 10.62
C PRO A 95 -2.94 5.40 10.43
N THR A 96 -1.91 6.14 10.84
CA THR A 96 -0.55 5.61 11.10
C THR A 96 -0.57 4.29 11.89
N ARG A 97 -1.45 4.17 12.90
CA ARG A 97 -1.57 2.96 13.73
C ARG A 97 -2.03 1.74 12.95
N SER A 98 -3.03 1.85 12.08
CA SER A 98 -3.51 0.67 11.33
C SER A 98 -2.54 0.25 10.24
N VAL A 99 -1.89 1.19 9.56
CA VAL A 99 -0.82 0.87 8.60
C VAL A 99 0.31 0.13 9.31
N ASN A 100 0.80 0.65 10.45
CA ASN A 100 1.85 -0.01 11.22
C ASN A 100 1.42 -1.40 11.71
N HIS A 101 0.19 -1.53 12.22
CA HIS A 101 -0.36 -2.81 12.67
C HIS A 101 -0.35 -3.86 11.55
N TYR A 102 -0.89 -3.54 10.37
CA TYR A 102 -0.91 -4.50 9.26
C TYR A 102 0.47 -4.74 8.66
N LEU A 103 1.35 -3.74 8.61
CA LEU A 103 2.75 -3.95 8.23
C LEU A 103 3.43 -4.98 9.14
N THR A 104 3.24 -4.90 10.45
CA THR A 104 3.78 -5.90 11.40
C THR A 104 3.20 -7.28 11.14
N ILE A 105 1.89 -7.40 10.93
CA ILE A 105 1.25 -8.68 10.56
C ILE A 105 1.84 -9.27 9.28
N ILE A 106 2.02 -8.44 8.25
CA ILE A 106 2.59 -8.85 6.96
C ILE A 106 4.05 -9.31 7.17
N CYS A 107 4.86 -8.58 7.94
CA CYS A 107 6.23 -8.99 8.25
C CYS A 107 6.26 -10.36 8.97
N ASN A 108 5.40 -10.56 9.96
CA ASN A 108 5.28 -11.82 10.68
C ASN A 108 4.84 -12.98 9.77
N PHE A 109 3.86 -12.74 8.88
CA PHE A 109 3.44 -13.72 7.86
C PHE A 109 4.61 -14.15 6.96
N HIS A 110 5.47 -13.19 6.61
CA HIS A 110 6.68 -13.44 5.83
C HIS A 110 7.88 -13.91 6.67
N LYS A 111 7.72 -14.10 7.99
CA LYS A 111 8.78 -14.49 8.94
C LYS A 111 10.01 -13.57 8.87
N VAL A 112 9.78 -12.26 8.72
CA VAL A 112 10.83 -11.23 8.65
C VAL A 112 10.67 -10.22 9.79
N SER A 113 11.77 -9.59 10.18
CA SER A 113 11.76 -8.49 11.15
C SER A 113 10.82 -7.36 10.68
N PRO A 114 10.12 -6.67 11.61
CA PRO A 114 9.30 -5.52 11.26
C PRO A 114 10.15 -4.46 10.53
N ILE A 115 9.73 -4.06 9.33
CA ILE A 115 10.44 -3.06 8.51
C ILE A 115 10.63 -1.73 9.27
N GLN A 116 9.75 -1.43 10.23
CA GLN A 116 9.85 -0.22 11.06
C GLN A 116 11.08 -0.19 11.98
N ARG A 117 11.80 -1.31 12.14
CA ARG A 117 13.11 -1.34 12.83
C ARG A 117 14.23 -0.75 11.97
N GLU A 118 14.10 -0.83 10.65
CA GLU A 118 15.10 -0.41 9.68
C GLU A 118 14.75 0.94 9.04
N ILE A 119 13.45 1.22 8.88
CA ILE A 119 12.95 2.39 8.17
C ILE A 119 11.97 3.17 9.05
N LYS A 120 12.30 4.44 9.32
CA LYS A 120 11.41 5.36 10.02
C LYS A 120 10.31 5.88 9.08
N LEU A 121 9.06 5.56 9.38
CA LEU A 121 7.88 6.01 8.62
C LEU A 121 7.28 7.28 9.23
N ASP A 122 7.46 8.42 8.54
CA ASP A 122 6.93 9.73 8.95
C ASP A 122 5.69 10.09 8.13
N PHE A 123 4.52 10.15 8.75
CA PHE A 123 3.28 10.51 8.06
C PHE A 123 3.14 12.04 7.99
N LYS A 124 3.11 12.61 6.78
CA LYS A 124 3.05 14.07 6.52
C LYS A 124 1.78 14.71 7.13
N LYS A 125 1.72 16.03 7.32
CA LYS A 125 0.45 16.72 7.64
C LYS A 125 -0.32 17.03 6.34
N ARG A 126 -1.65 17.13 6.40
CA ARG A 126 -2.64 17.21 5.28
C ARG A 126 -2.53 18.41 4.31
N LYS A 127 -1.36 19.06 4.18
CA LYS A 127 -1.18 20.33 3.45
C LYS A 127 -0.10 20.32 2.35
N LYS A 128 0.59 19.20 2.08
CA LYS A 128 1.66 19.17 1.06
C LYS A 128 1.12 18.74 -0.31
N LYS A 129 1.45 19.54 -1.34
CA LYS A 129 1.14 19.34 -2.77
C LYS A 129 1.68 18.00 -3.29
N LYS A 130 1.13 17.58 -4.44
CA LYS A 130 1.49 16.36 -5.22
C LYS A 130 3.01 16.17 -5.28
N SER A 131 3.48 15.07 -4.68
CA SER A 131 4.90 14.70 -4.67
C SER A 131 5.33 14.09 -6.01
N LYS A 132 6.63 13.99 -6.28
CA LYS A 132 7.13 13.20 -7.41
C LYS A 132 6.65 11.75 -7.34
N ALA A 133 6.56 11.19 -6.14
CA ALA A 133 5.98 9.87 -5.91
C ALA A 133 4.48 9.82 -6.31
N HIS A 134 3.71 10.89 -6.08
CA HIS A 134 2.33 10.98 -6.55
C HIS A 134 2.23 10.92 -8.07
N ASP A 135 3.07 11.69 -8.77
CA ASP A 135 3.05 11.74 -10.23
C ASP A 135 3.43 10.37 -10.84
N VAL A 136 4.44 9.71 -10.28
CA VAL A 136 4.83 8.34 -10.66
C VAL A 136 3.68 7.36 -10.40
N ALA A 137 3.12 7.33 -9.18
CA ALA A 137 2.03 6.42 -8.84
C ALA A 137 0.83 6.62 -9.78
N LYS A 138 0.45 7.88 -10.06
CA LYS A 138 -0.66 8.20 -10.96
C LYS A 138 -0.37 7.75 -12.41
N ALA A 139 0.84 7.97 -12.91
CA ALA A 139 1.23 7.53 -14.25
C ALA A 139 1.19 5.99 -14.37
N VAL A 140 1.65 5.27 -13.35
CA VAL A 140 1.61 3.80 -13.29
C VAL A 140 0.17 3.28 -13.26
N ALA A 141 -0.69 3.85 -12.42
CA ALA A 141 -2.08 3.41 -12.29
C ALA A 141 -2.89 3.63 -13.58
N HIS A 142 -2.55 4.67 -14.35
CA HIS A 142 -3.16 4.94 -15.66
C HIS A 142 -2.49 4.18 -16.81
N GLY A 143 -1.47 3.35 -16.54
CA GLY A 143 -0.74 2.60 -17.57
C GLY A 143 0.12 3.46 -18.50
N ARG A 144 0.41 4.71 -18.13
CA ARG A 144 1.29 5.61 -18.91
C ARG A 144 2.76 5.21 -18.80
N ILE A 145 3.12 4.59 -17.68
CA ILE A 145 4.44 3.98 -17.44
C ILE A 145 4.25 2.62 -16.76
N SER A 146 5.19 1.70 -16.97
CA SER A 146 5.18 0.38 -16.32
C SER A 146 5.52 0.49 -14.83
N ALA A 147 4.89 -0.35 -14.01
CA ALA A 147 5.30 -0.52 -12.62
C ALA A 147 6.59 -1.34 -12.53
N ASN A 148 7.42 -1.12 -11.51
CA ASN A 148 8.56 -2.01 -11.23
C ASN A 148 8.07 -3.40 -10.81
N ILE A 149 6.98 -3.45 -10.04
CA ILE A 149 6.28 -4.69 -9.70
C ILE A 149 4.78 -4.51 -10.00
N THR A 150 4.21 -5.46 -10.73
CA THR A 150 2.76 -5.71 -10.69
C THR A 150 2.53 -6.97 -9.87
N LEU A 151 1.62 -6.94 -8.90
CA LEU A 151 1.35 -8.10 -8.04
C LEU A 151 0.93 -9.29 -8.89
N SER A 152 1.69 -10.38 -8.78
CA SER A 152 1.37 -11.66 -9.42
C SER A 152 0.33 -12.47 -8.64
N LYS A 153 -0.21 -13.54 -9.24
CA LYS A 153 -1.16 -14.45 -8.59
C LYS A 153 -0.71 -14.93 -7.21
N ASN A 154 0.57 -15.25 -7.03
CA ASN A 154 1.12 -15.66 -5.72
C ASN A 154 1.03 -14.55 -4.67
N HIS A 155 1.26 -13.29 -5.07
CA HIS A 155 1.09 -12.14 -4.18
C HIS A 155 -0.36 -11.99 -3.75
N ILE A 156 -1.29 -12.16 -4.69
CA ILE A 156 -2.73 -12.09 -4.41
C ILE A 156 -3.16 -13.20 -3.46
N GLU A 157 -2.69 -14.45 -3.64
CA GLU A 157 -3.02 -15.54 -2.72
C GLU A 157 -2.49 -15.30 -1.29
N LYS A 158 -1.28 -14.75 -1.14
CA LYS A 158 -0.75 -14.34 0.17
C LYS A 158 -1.61 -13.25 0.80
N LEU A 159 -2.00 -12.25 0.02
CA LEU A 159 -2.87 -11.17 0.48
C LEU A 159 -4.25 -11.72 0.91
N LYS A 160 -4.84 -12.65 0.14
CA LYS A 160 -6.08 -13.35 0.53
C LYS A 160 -5.93 -14.08 1.87
N HIS A 161 -4.82 -14.79 2.09
CA HIS A 161 -4.55 -15.49 3.34
C HIS A 161 -4.47 -14.51 4.52
N ILE A 162 -3.70 -13.42 4.37
CA ILE A 162 -3.60 -12.37 5.39
C ILE A 162 -4.98 -11.78 5.72
N ILE A 163 -5.80 -11.53 4.71
CA ILE A 163 -7.16 -10.99 4.90
C ILE A 163 -8.02 -11.97 5.71
N LYS A 164 -8.01 -13.26 5.37
CA LYS A 164 -8.82 -14.27 6.06
C LYS A 164 -8.48 -14.36 7.56
N ILE A 165 -7.20 -14.52 7.89
CA ILE A 165 -6.73 -14.55 9.29
C ILE A 165 -7.21 -13.31 10.06
N ASN A 166 -7.07 -12.12 9.47
CA ASN A 166 -7.34 -10.84 10.15
C ASN A 166 -8.83 -10.45 10.21
N LEU A 167 -9.68 -11.23 9.55
CA LEU A 167 -11.12 -11.11 9.62
C LEU A 167 -11.75 -12.24 10.44
N ASN A 168 -10.95 -13.14 11.03
CA ASN A 168 -11.40 -14.38 11.68
C ASN A 168 -12.26 -15.26 10.74
N LEU A 169 -11.77 -15.48 9.52
CA LEU A 169 -12.43 -16.24 8.46
C LEU A 169 -11.67 -17.50 8.09
#